data_AF-A0AAD9WNF9-F1
#
_entry.id   AF-A0AAD9WNF9-F1
#
_cell.length_a   1.000
_cell.length_b   1.000
_cell.length_c   1.000
_cell.angle_alpha   90.00
_cell.angle_beta   90.00
_cell.angle_gamma   90.00
#
_symmetry.space_group_name_H-M   'P 1'
#
loop_
_entity.id
_entity.type
_entity.pdbx_description
1 polymer ?
#
loop_
_entity_poly.entity_id
_entity_poly.type
_entity_poly.pdbx_seq_one_letter_code
_entity_poly.pdbx_strand_id
1 'polypeptide(L)'
;MGDSSASYIHMLQHLIEKCLIFRMTKEECMEALSKHANIKPVITSTVWNELEKENKEFFESYAESQCKSSEERMSEEETSQMIQKMISDSSKTNDDDRDQNDRDD
;
A
#
# COMPACT_ATOMS: atom_id res chain seq x y z
N MET A 1 2.29 -14.48 17.15
CA MET A 1 3.29 -15.47 16.69
C MET A 1 3.32 -15.40 15.18
N GLY A 2 4.49 -15.07 14.62
CA GLY A 2 4.77 -15.12 13.19
C GLY A 2 4.11 -14.02 12.34
N ASP A 3 4.61 -12.78 12.42
CA ASP A 3 4.61 -11.95 11.22
C ASP A 3 5.60 -12.60 10.24
N SER A 4 5.15 -13.67 9.61
CA SER A 4 5.95 -14.46 8.69
C SER A 4 6.39 -13.54 7.55
N SER A 5 7.59 -13.73 7.03
CA SER A 5 8.11 -12.94 5.91
C SER A 5 7.12 -12.88 4.74
N ALA A 6 6.33 -13.93 4.54
CA ALA A 6 5.23 -13.98 3.57
C ALA A 6 4.13 -12.92 3.83
N SER A 7 3.73 -12.70 5.08
CA SER A 7 2.71 -11.69 5.45
C SER A 7 3.20 -10.27 5.14
N TYR A 8 4.46 -9.98 5.48
CA TYR A 8 5.08 -8.69 5.16
C TYR A 8 5.19 -8.45 3.65
N ILE A 9 5.56 -9.48 2.89
CA ILE A 9 5.63 -9.40 1.43
C ILE A 9 4.24 -9.20 0.82
N HIS A 10 3.21 -9.91 1.31
CA HIS A 10 1.84 -9.73 0.83
C HIS A 10 1.29 -8.33 1.13
N MET A 11 1.57 -7.79 2.33
CA MET A 11 1.22 -6.42 2.67
C MET A 11 1.91 -5.41 1.73
N LEU A 12 3.20 -5.60 1.46
CA LEU A 12 3.96 -4.76 0.53
C LEU A 12 3.41 -4.83 -0.89
N GLN A 13 3.13 -6.02 -1.38
CA GLN A 13 2.53 -6.22 -2.69
C GLN A 13 1.18 -5.50 -2.79
N HIS A 14 0.33 -5.64 -1.77
CA HIS A 14 -0.94 -4.92 -1.71
C HIS A 14 -0.77 -3.41 -1.78
N LEU A 15 0.20 -2.86 -1.05
CA LEU A 15 0.49 -1.42 -1.07
C LEU A 15 0.99 -0.95 -2.44
N ILE A 16 1.83 -1.75 -3.10
CA ILE A 16 2.31 -1.48 -4.46
C ILE A 16 1.15 -1.52 -5.47
N GLU A 17 0.25 -2.50 -5.39
CA GLU A 17 -0.94 -2.59 -6.23
C GLU A 17 -1.83 -1.34 -6.09
N LYS A 18 -1.98 -0.82 -4.86
CA LYS A 18 -2.68 0.45 -4.64
C LYS A 18 -1.95 1.60 -5.32
N CYS A 19 -0.64 1.75 -5.12
CA CYS A 19 0.14 2.79 -5.80
C CYS A 19 -0.01 2.74 -7.33
N LEU A 20 -0.06 1.53 -7.91
CA LEU A 20 -0.29 1.34 -9.34
C LEU A 20 -1.67 1.86 -9.77
N ILE A 21 -2.73 1.55 -9.02
CA ILE A 21 -4.08 2.06 -9.27
C ILE A 21 -4.12 3.60 -9.25
N PHE A 22 -3.35 4.24 -8.37
CA PHE A 22 -3.23 5.70 -8.30
C PHE A 22 -2.33 6.32 -9.35
N ARG A 23 -1.91 5.57 -10.38
CA ARG A 23 -1.06 6.11 -11.44
C ARG A 23 0.27 6.67 -10.87
N MET A 24 0.80 6.07 -9.81
CA MET A 24 2.08 6.46 -9.25
C MET A 24 3.23 5.83 -10.03
N THR A 25 4.27 6.64 -10.25
CA THR A 25 5.58 6.13 -10.68
C THR A 25 6.22 5.28 -9.57
N LYS A 26 7.24 4.52 -9.96
CA LYS A 26 8.02 3.72 -9.03
C LYS A 26 8.65 4.60 -7.93
N GLU A 27 9.15 5.77 -8.31
CA GLU A 27 9.73 6.75 -7.39
C GLU A 27 8.70 7.27 -6.39
N GLU A 28 7.52 7.69 -6.86
CA GLU A 28 6.43 8.15 -6.01
C GLU A 28 5.94 7.04 -5.06
N CYS A 29 5.86 5.79 -5.54
CA CYS A 29 5.54 4.64 -4.70
C CYS A 29 6.60 4.42 -3.60
N MET A 30 7.89 4.48 -3.94
CA MET A 30 8.98 4.34 -2.96
C MET A 30 8.92 5.44 -1.89
N GLU A 31 8.71 6.69 -2.29
CA GLU A 31 8.63 7.82 -1.37
C GLU A 31 7.39 7.72 -0.46
N ALA A 32 6.22 7.41 -1.04
CA ALA A 32 4.98 7.27 -0.29
C ALA A 32 5.07 6.14 0.76
N LEU A 33 5.58 4.97 0.38
CA LEU A 33 5.72 3.86 1.31
C LEU A 33 6.80 4.10 2.37
N SER A 34 7.86 4.83 2.02
CA SER A 34 8.87 5.25 3.00
C SER A 34 8.33 6.26 4.00
N LYS A 35 7.63 7.30 3.53
CA LYS A 35 7.14 8.41 4.37
C LYS A 35 5.99 7.98 5.27
N HIS A 36 5.10 7.14 4.76
CA HIS A 36 3.83 6.86 5.45
C HIS A 36 3.76 5.46 6.09
N ALA A 37 4.48 4.48 5.55
CA ALA A 37 4.50 3.11 6.09
C ALA A 37 5.85 2.72 6.69
N ASN A 38 6.83 3.64 6.71
CA ASN A 38 8.18 3.43 7.24
C ASN A 38 8.91 2.23 6.60
N ILE A 39 8.60 1.93 5.33
CA ILE A 39 9.21 0.86 4.56
C ILE A 39 10.47 1.41 3.88
N LYS A 40 11.59 0.69 3.99
CA LYS A 40 12.82 1.13 3.32
C LYS A 40 12.63 1.14 1.79
N PRO A 41 12.99 2.22 1.08
CA PRO A 41 12.85 2.31 -0.38
C PRO A 41 13.49 1.14 -1.14
N VAL A 42 14.60 0.60 -0.63
CA VAL A 42 15.28 -0.56 -1.24
C VAL A 42 14.40 -1.82 -1.23
N ILE A 43 13.58 -2.02 -0.20
CA ILE A 43 12.65 -3.15 -0.11
C ILE A 43 11.54 -2.99 -1.15
N THR A 44 10.90 -1.82 -1.18
CA THR A 44 9.88 -1.47 -2.18
C THR A 44 10.41 -1.62 -3.60
N SER A 45 11.60 -1.09 -3.89
CA SER A 45 12.21 -1.23 -5.21
C SER A 45 12.47 -2.69 -5.58
N THR A 46 12.85 -3.52 -4.62
CA THR A 46 13.13 -4.94 -4.89
C THR A 46 11.84 -5.66 -5.26
N VAL A 47 10.77 -5.50 -4.47
CA VAL A 47 9.48 -6.14 -4.75
C VAL A 47 8.86 -5.61 -6.05
N TRP A 48 8.93 -4.30 -6.29
CA TRP A 48 8.48 -3.70 -7.55
C TRP A 48 9.20 -4.29 -8.77
N ASN A 49 10.52 -4.42 -8.71
CA ASN A 49 11.30 -4.98 -9.82
C ASN A 49 10.92 -6.44 -10.09
N GLU A 50 10.65 -7.24 -9.06
CA GLU A 50 10.20 -8.62 -9.24
C GLU A 50 8.79 -8.66 -9.83
N LEU A 51 7.87 -7.80 -9.38
CA LEU A 51 6.52 -7.69 -9.96
C LEU A 51 6.57 -7.30 -11.45
N GLU A 52 7.45 -6.37 -11.82
CA GLU A 52 7.64 -5.94 -13.20
C GLU A 52 8.19 -7.06 -14.09
N LYS A 53 9.12 -7.87 -13.57
CA LYS A 53 9.66 -9.04 -14.29
C LYS A 53 8.61 -10.12 -14.52
N GLU A 54 7.76 -10.39 -13.54
CA GLU A 54 6.72 -11.42 -13.63
C GLU A 54 5.51 -10.96 -14.46
N ASN A 55 5.22 -9.64 -14.49
CA ASN A 55 4.02 -9.07 -15.12
C ASN A 55 4.36 -8.04 -16.20
N LYS A 56 5.30 -8.35 -17.09
CA LYS A 56 5.85 -7.40 -18.08
C LYS A 56 4.80 -6.68 -18.91
N GLU A 57 3.85 -7.41 -19.50
CA GLU A 57 2.82 -6.81 -20.37
C GLU A 57 1.95 -5.77 -19.65
N PHE A 58 1.67 -6.01 -18.36
CA PHE A 58 0.95 -5.06 -17.52
C PHE A 58 1.76 -3.78 -17.30
N PHE A 59 3.03 -3.93 -16.92
CA PHE A 59 3.90 -2.77 -16.63
C PHE A 59 4.27 -1.97 -17.88
N GLU A 60 4.40 -2.61 -19.04
CA GLU A 60 4.57 -1.92 -20.33
C GLU A 60 3.33 -1.08 -20.67
N SER A 61 2.14 -1.67 -20.58
CA SER A 61 0.87 -0.95 -20.80
C SER A 61 0.67 0.18 -19.79
N TYR A 62 1.06 -0.06 -18.54
CA TYR A 62 1.02 0.92 -17.47
C TYR A 62 1.94 2.12 -17.76
N ALA A 63 3.20 1.88 -18.10
CA ALA A 63 4.16 2.92 -18.45
C ALA A 63 3.71 3.73 -19.69
N GLU A 64 3.15 3.06 -20.70
CA GLU A 64 2.58 3.75 -21.86
C GLU A 64 1.42 4.68 -21.47
N SER A 65 0.55 4.24 -20.56
CA SER A 65 -0.59 5.05 -20.11
C SER A 65 -0.16 6.25 -19.26
N GLN A 66 0.90 6.11 -18.46
CA GLN A 66 1.52 7.23 -17.74
C GLN A 66 2.05 8.29 -18.71
N CYS A 67 2.70 7.87 -19.81
CA CYS A 67 3.22 8.78 -20.82
C CYS A 67 2.12 9.52 -21.61
N LYS A 68 0.92 8.93 -21.70
CA LYS A 68 -0.25 9.52 -22.36
C LYS A 68 -1.10 10.41 -21.43
N SER A 69 -0.83 10.43 -20.12
CA SER A 69 -1.66 11.05 -19.08
C SER A 69 -0.89 12.11 -18.26
N SER A 70 -0.01 12.90 -18.89
CA SER A 70 0.73 13.96 -18.18
C SER A 70 -0.15 15.08 -17.57
N GLU A 71 -1.46 15.04 -17.81
CA GLU A 71 -2.43 16.07 -17.44
C GLU A 71 -3.24 15.74 -16.16
N GLU A 72 -3.12 14.55 -15.57
CA GLU A 72 -3.95 14.13 -14.41
C GLU A 72 -3.11 13.48 -13.27
N ARG A 73 -1.98 14.10 -12.89
CA ARG A 73 -1.24 13.66 -11.68
C ARG A 73 -1.99 14.09 -10.42
N MET A 74 -2.27 13.16 -9.50
CA MET A 74 -2.92 13.48 -8.23
C MET A 74 -2.08 14.45 -7.39
N SER A 75 -2.74 15.29 -6.60
CA SER A 75 -2.05 16.24 -5.71
C SER A 75 -1.42 15.51 -4.51
N GLU A 76 -0.34 16.08 -3.97
CA GLU A 76 0.35 15.59 -2.76
C GLU A 76 -0.62 15.46 -1.57
N GLU A 77 -1.62 16.35 -1.50
CA GLU A 77 -2.63 16.39 -0.44
C GLU A 77 -3.62 15.23 -0.54
N GLU A 78 -4.03 14.85 -1.76
CA GLU A 78 -4.91 13.70 -1.99
C GLU A 78 -4.20 12.40 -1.64
N THR A 79 -2.91 12.33 -1.98
CA THR A 79 -2.03 11.20 -1.70
C THR A 79 -1.86 10.99 -0.19
N SER A 80 -1.62 12.07 0.55
CA SER A 80 -1.41 12.03 2.00
C SER A 80 -2.66 11.57 2.77
N GLN A 81 -3.84 12.07 2.37
CA GLN A 81 -5.12 11.71 3.01
C GLN A 81 -5.45 10.24 2.82
N MET A 82 -5.16 9.70 1.63
CA MET A 82 -5.48 8.32 1.33
C MET A 82 -4.65 7.35 2.18
N ILE A 83 -3.35 7.61 2.34
CA ILE A 83 -2.49 6.70 3.09
C ILE A 83 -2.85 6.69 4.58
N GLN A 84 -3.18 7.85 5.16
CA GLN A 84 -3.67 7.91 6.54
C GLN A 84 -4.94 7.07 6.73
N LYS A 85 -5.86 7.08 5.76
CA LYS A 85 -7.09 6.32 5.83
C LYS A 85 -6.84 4.81 5.84
N MET A 86 -5.90 4.33 5.01
CA MET A 86 -5.53 2.91 5.00
C MET A 86 -4.92 2.47 6.32
N ILE A 87 -4.05 3.28 6.93
CA ILE A 87 -3.44 2.99 8.23
C ILE A 87 -4.50 2.94 9.34
N SER A 88 -5.47 3.85 9.31
CA SER A 88 -6.50 3.97 10.35
C SER A 88 -7.55 2.84 10.33
N ASP A 89 -7.77 2.19 9.19
CA ASP A 89 -8.70 1.05 9.12
C ASP A 89 -8.04 -0.27 9.50
N SER A 90 -6.72 -0.38 9.36
CA SER A 90 -5.94 -1.51 9.90
C SER A 90 -5.82 -1.53 11.43
N SER A 91 -6.17 -0.45 12.14
CA SER A 91 -6.11 -0.38 13.62
C SER A 91 -7.45 -0.63 14.34
N LYS A 92 -8.58 -0.77 13.64
CA LYS A 92 -9.92 -0.94 14.25
C LYS A 92 -10.33 -2.39 14.53
N THR A 93 -9.39 -3.31 14.61
CA THR A 93 -9.67 -4.71 14.92
C THR A 93 -8.71 -5.17 16.02
N ASN A 94 -8.87 -4.66 17.23
CA ASN A 94 -8.36 -5.22 18.49
C ASN A 94 -8.90 -4.37 19.64
N ASP A 95 -10.14 -4.60 20.05
CA ASP A 95 -10.52 -4.49 21.45
C ASP A 95 -11.47 -5.65 21.74
N ASP A 96 -10.91 -6.62 22.47
CA ASP A 96 -11.45 -7.91 22.85
C ASP A 96 -12.71 -7.83 23.73
N ASP A 97 -13.52 -8.87 23.59
CA ASP A 97 -14.47 -9.40 24.56
C ASP A 97 -13.98 -9.32 26.03
N ARG A 98 -14.85 -8.81 26.91
CA ARG A 98 -15.30 -9.40 28.20
C ARG A 98 -15.84 -8.33 29.15
N ASP A 99 -17.13 -8.37 29.45
CA ASP A 99 -17.52 -8.66 30.84
C ASP A 99 -18.92 -9.31 30.90
N GLN A 100 -19.03 -10.35 31.73
CA GLN A 100 -20.21 -11.19 31.94
C GLN A 100 -20.99 -10.69 33.17
N ASN A 101 -22.31 -10.91 33.12
CA ASN A 101 -23.26 -11.16 34.23
C ASN A 101 -23.38 -10.17 35.41
N ASP A 102 -24.65 -9.79 35.68
CA ASP A 102 -25.36 -9.64 36.98
C ASP A 102 -26.28 -8.41 36.92
N ARG A 103 -27.60 -8.40 37.20
CA ARG A 103 -28.59 -9.31 37.79
C ARG A 103 -29.98 -8.85 37.31
N ASP A 104 -30.87 -9.79 37.00
CA ASP A 104 -32.32 -9.58 37.02
C ASP A 104 -32.83 -9.86 38.44
N ASP A 105 -33.35 -8.84 39.12
CA ASP A 105 -34.40 -8.92 40.17
C ASP A 105 -35.18 -7.59 40.21
#